data_AF-A0A929Y327-F1
#
_entry.id   AF-A0A929Y327-F1
#
_cell.length_a   1.000
_cell.length_b   1.000
_cell.length_c   1.000
_cell.angle_alpha   90.00
_cell.angle_beta   90.00
_cell.angle_gamma   90.00
#
_symmetry.space_group_name_H-M   'P 1'
#
loop_
_entity.id
_entity.type
_entity.pdbx_description
1 polymer ?
#
loop_
_entity_poly.entity_id
_entity_poly.type
_entity_poly.pdbx_seq_one_letter_code
_entity_poly.pdbx_strand_id
1 'polypeptide(L)'
;MMRCFNCGFEVNEEDRCPNCGIGLKTERKILYFSDYFYNDGLDKANVKDLTGAIIALKQSLKFNKYNIDARNLLGLLFLEIGEIVSALSQWVVSKNLRAENNRADKYL
;
A
#
# COMPACT_ATOMS: atom_id res chain seq x y z
N MET A 1 2.94 -6.91 -12.29
CA MET A 1 2.23 -8.20 -12.20
C MET A 1 1.22 -8.11 -11.07
N MET A 2 -0.03 -8.54 -11.30
CA MET A 2 -1.11 -8.52 -10.31
C MET A 2 -1.77 -9.90 -10.24
N ARG A 3 -2.38 -10.25 -9.12
CA ARG A 3 -3.20 -11.47 -9.02
C ARG A 3 -4.64 -11.19 -9.40
N CYS A 4 -5.22 -12.05 -10.23
CA CYS A 4 -6.63 -11.99 -10.57
C CYS A 4 -7.48 -12.12 -9.31
N PHE A 5 -8.35 -11.15 -9.05
CA PHE A 5 -9.22 -11.15 -7.87
C PHE A 5 -10.26 -12.28 -7.86
N ASN A 6 -10.57 -12.85 -9.03
CA ASN A 6 -11.53 -13.94 -9.15
C ASN A 6 -10.89 -15.33 -8.94
N CYS A 7 -9.71 -15.58 -9.53
CA CYS A 7 -9.12 -16.94 -9.54
C CYS A 7 -7.69 -17.02 -8.98
N GLY A 8 -7.10 -15.91 -8.56
CA GLY A 8 -5.74 -15.86 -7.99
C GLY A 8 -4.59 -15.98 -8.99
N PHE A 9 -4.86 -16.26 -10.28
CA PHE A 9 -3.85 -16.39 -11.32
C PHE A 9 -3.02 -15.11 -11.46
N GLU A 10 -1.71 -15.24 -11.62
CA GLU A 10 -0.81 -14.10 -11.85
C GLU A 10 -0.95 -13.59 -13.29
N VAL A 11 -1.30 -12.31 -13.40
CA VAL A 11 -1.54 -11.63 -14.66
C VAL A 11 -0.53 -10.50 -14.81
N ASN A 12 0.01 -10.38 -16.01
CA ASN A 12 0.95 -9.32 -16.35
C ASN A 12 0.19 -8.12 -16.88
N GLU A 13 0.31 -7.87 -18.18
CA GLU A 13 -0.20 -6.67 -18.83
C GLU A 13 -1.57 -6.89 -19.47
N GLU A 14 -2.07 -8.14 -19.48
CA GLU A 14 -3.28 -8.51 -20.17
C GLU A 14 -4.54 -7.99 -19.48
N ASP A 15 -5.35 -7.22 -20.20
CA ASP A 15 -6.63 -6.66 -19.73
C ASP A 15 -7.73 -7.66 -19.38
N ARG A 16 -7.47 -8.94 -19.61
CA ARG A 16 -8.29 -10.06 -19.15
C ARG A 16 -7.42 -11.12 -18.52
N CYS A 17 -7.95 -11.79 -17.50
CA CYS A 17 -7.27 -12.93 -16.92
C CYS A 17 -7.16 -14.07 -17.94
N PRO A 18 -5.95 -14.57 -18.26
CA PRO A 18 -5.79 -15.69 -19.20
C PRO A 18 -6.44 -16.99 -18.70
N ASN A 19 -6.59 -17.14 -17.38
CA ASN A 19 -7.13 -18.35 -16.76
C ASN A 19 -8.67 -18.36 -16.69
N CYS A 20 -9.31 -17.26 -16.27
CA CYS A 20 -10.76 -17.24 -16.04
C CYS A 20 -11.53 -16.24 -16.92
N GLY A 21 -10.85 -15.49 -17.79
CA GLY A 21 -11.46 -14.59 -18.78
C GLY A 21 -12.02 -13.28 -18.24
N ILE A 22 -12.04 -13.06 -16.91
CA ILE A 22 -12.57 -11.82 -16.32
C ILE A 22 -11.76 -10.60 -16.77
N GLY A 23 -12.45 -9.48 -17.02
CA GLY A 23 -11.80 -8.20 -17.27
C GLY A 23 -11.09 -7.68 -16.03
N LEU A 24 -9.93 -7.07 -16.21
CA LEU A 24 -9.04 -6.62 -15.13
C LEU A 24 -8.65 -5.14 -15.25
N LYS A 25 -9.24 -4.41 -16.21
CA LYS A 25 -8.93 -3.00 -16.50
C LYS A 25 -9.14 -2.09 -15.29
N THR A 26 -10.27 -2.26 -14.60
CA THR A 26 -10.65 -1.42 -13.46
C THR A 26 -9.72 -1.67 -12.28
N GLU A 27 -9.43 -2.94 -12.02
CA GLU A 27 -8.55 -3.40 -10.96
C GLU A 27 -7.12 -2.90 -11.19
N ARG A 28 -6.62 -2.96 -12.42
CA ARG A 28 -5.32 -2.36 -12.78
C ARG A 28 -5.28 -0.86 -12.49
N LYS A 29 -6.33 -0.13 -12.85
CA LYS A 29 -6.42 1.31 -12.55
C LYS A 29 -6.38 1.57 -11.05
N ILE A 30 -7.10 0.77 -10.26
CA ILE A 30 -7.10 0.90 -8.79
C ILE A 30 -5.69 0.68 -8.23
N LEU A 31 -5.00 -0.38 -8.65
CA LEU A 31 -3.63 -0.66 -8.20
C LEU A 31 -2.65 0.45 -8.65
N TYR A 32 -2.77 0.90 -9.90
CA TYR A 32 -1.99 2.02 -10.42
C TYR A 32 -2.15 3.28 -9.57
N PHE A 33 -3.38 3.65 -9.19
CA PHE A 33 -3.59 4.81 -8.33
C PHE A 33 -3.00 4.60 -6.94
N SER A 34 -3.07 3.40 -6.37
CA SER A 34 -2.40 3.11 -5.10
C SER A 34 -0.89 3.35 -5.17
N ASP A 35 -0.24 2.84 -6.22
CA ASP A 35 1.20 2.98 -6.41
C ASP A 35 1.59 4.44 -6.68
N TYR A 36 0.78 5.15 -7.48
CA TYR A 36 0.94 6.59 -7.71
C TYR A 36 0.93 7.37 -6.39
N PHE A 37 -0.08 7.18 -5.55
CA PHE A 37 -0.20 7.89 -4.28
C PHE A 37 0.86 7.45 -3.25
N TYR A 38 1.35 6.21 -3.33
CA TYR A 38 2.49 5.78 -2.52
C TYR A 38 3.75 6.54 -2.88
N ASN A 39 4.09 6.62 -4.17
CA ASN A 39 5.26 7.34 -4.65
C ASN A 39 5.16 8.84 -4.33
N ASP A 40 3.99 9.44 -4.56
CA ASP A 40 3.71 10.83 -4.19
C ASP A 40 3.91 11.08 -2.68
N GLY A 41 3.47 10.13 -1.83
CA GLY A 41 3.69 10.20 -0.40
C GLY A 41 5.16 10.07 0.01
N LEU A 42 5.92 9.20 -0.67
CA LEU A 42 7.35 9.04 -0.45
C LEU A 42 8.13 10.29 -0.84
N ASP A 43 7.82 10.89 -2.00
CA ASP A 43 8.48 12.11 -2.47
C ASP A 43 8.23 13.28 -1.51
N LYS A 44 6.99 13.43 -1.01
CA LYS A 44 6.64 14.42 0.00
C LYS A 44 7.36 14.19 1.33
N ALA A 45 7.46 12.94 1.78
CA ALA A 45 8.19 12.60 2.99
C ALA A 45 9.69 12.95 2.89
N ASN A 46 10.30 12.74 1.72
CA ASN A 46 11.70 13.06 1.46
C ASN A 46 12.01 14.56 1.56
N VAL A 47 11.05 15.43 1.21
CA VAL A 47 11.16 16.89 1.36
C VAL A 47 10.55 17.41 2.67
N LYS A 48 10.28 16.53 3.64
CA LYS A 48 9.70 16.85 4.95
C LYS A 48 8.31 17.48 4.92
N ASP A 49 7.56 17.33 3.83
CA ASP A 49 6.12 17.60 3.82
C ASP A 49 5.37 16.41 4.46
N LEU A 50 5.46 16.30 5.79
CA LEU A 50 4.89 15.18 6.55
C LEU A 50 3.35 15.12 6.42
N THR A 51 2.69 16.28 6.43
CA THR A 51 1.23 16.37 6.30
C THR A 51 0.78 15.90 4.93
N GLY A 52 1.41 16.39 3.86
CA GLY A 52 1.08 15.96 2.50
C GLY A 52 1.40 14.49 2.27
N ALA A 53 2.51 13.99 2.82
CA ALA A 53 2.88 12.58 2.75
C ALA A 53 1.82 11.68 3.42
N ILE A 54 1.34 12.04 4.61
CA ILE A 54 0.28 11.31 5.31
C ILE A 54 -1.01 11.29 4.48
N ILE A 55 -1.40 12.41 3.88
CA ILE A 55 -2.60 12.49 3.03
C ILE A 55 -2.47 11.58 1.80
N ALA A 56 -1.34 11.63 1.11
CA ALA A 56 -1.06 10.80 -0.06
C ALA A 56 -1.08 9.31 0.29
N LEU A 57 -0.42 8.91 1.38
CA LEU A 57 -0.39 7.50 1.79
C LEU A 57 -1.75 6.98 2.26
N LYS A 58 -2.56 7.81 2.93
CA LYS A 58 -3.97 7.46 3.21
C LYS A 58 -4.76 7.23 1.93
N GLN A 59 -4.54 8.04 0.90
CA GLN A 59 -5.17 7.86 -0.41
C GLN A 59 -4.67 6.58 -1.10
N SER A 60 -3.37 6.26 -1.02
CA SER A 60 -2.82 4.99 -1.51
C SER A 60 -3.53 3.79 -0.89
N LEU A 61 -3.73 3.81 0.44
CA LEU A 61 -4.42 2.75 1.18
C LEU A 61 -5.94 2.71 0.94
N LYS A 62 -6.55 3.82 0.51
CA LYS A 62 -7.95 3.86 0.07
C LYS A 62 -8.14 3.07 -1.23
N PHE A 63 -7.17 3.11 -2.14
CA PHE A 63 -7.18 2.30 -3.36
C PHE A 63 -6.74 0.85 -3.13
N ASN A 64 -5.69 0.64 -2.34
CA ASN A 64 -5.21 -0.70 -2.00
C ASN A 64 -4.86 -0.78 -0.52
N LYS A 65 -5.81 -1.28 0.28
CA LYS A 65 -5.60 -1.51 1.72
C LYS A 65 -4.53 -2.56 2.03
N TYR A 66 -4.07 -3.31 1.02
CA TYR A 66 -3.04 -4.34 1.16
C TYR A 66 -1.63 -3.86 0.76
N ASN A 67 -1.47 -2.58 0.42
CA ASN A 67 -0.16 -2.01 0.12
C ASN A 67 0.68 -1.91 1.41
N ILE A 68 1.53 -2.92 1.64
CA ILE A 68 2.34 -3.06 2.85
C ILE A 68 3.36 -1.93 2.98
N ASP A 69 3.96 -1.48 1.87
CA ASP A 69 4.95 -0.40 1.90
C ASP A 69 4.29 0.93 2.29
N ALA A 70 3.09 1.23 1.75
CA ALA A 70 2.33 2.40 2.16
C ALA A 70 1.95 2.37 3.65
N ARG A 71 1.59 1.19 4.20
CA ARG A 71 1.33 1.05 5.65
C ARG A 71 2.57 1.31 6.48
N ASN A 72 3.69 0.69 6.11
CA ASN A 72 4.93 0.81 6.86
C ASN A 72 5.45 2.24 6.85
N LEU A 73 5.40 2.93 5.71
CA LEU A 73 5.79 4.33 5.59
C LEU A 73 4.83 5.25 6.36
N LEU A 74 3.53 5.02 6.29
CA LEU A 74 2.56 5.80 7.06
C LEU A 74 2.77 5.63 8.58
N GLY A 75 3.13 4.42 9.03
CA GLY A 75 3.50 4.17 10.43
C GLY A 75 4.72 4.98 10.86
N LEU A 76 5.75 5.08 10.02
CA LEU A 76 6.93 5.91 10.28
C LEU A 76 6.60 7.39 10.41
N LEU A 77 5.75 7.92 9.52
CA LEU A 77 5.35 9.32 9.57
C LEU A 77 4.53 9.64 10.81
N PHE A 78 3.62 8.73 11.21
CA PHE A 78 2.89 8.89 12.47
C PHE A 78 3.82 8.87 13.68
N LEU A 79 4.83 7.98 13.68
CA LEU A 79 5.84 7.97 14.74
C LEU A 79 6.61 9.30 14.79
N GLU A 80 7.02 9.84 13.64
CA GLU A 80 7.78 11.10 13.53
C GLU A 80 7.01 12.30 14.10
N ILE A 81 5.68 12.32 13.98
CA ILE A 81 4.83 13.39 14.54
C ILE A 81 4.29 13.10 15.95
N GLY A 82 4.72 12.01 16.60
CA GLY A 82 4.30 11.64 17.96
C GLY A 82 2.96 10.91 18.06
N GLU A 83 2.36 10.49 16.94
CA GLU A 83 1.10 9.77 16.85
C GLU A 83 1.31 8.25 17.02
N ILE A 84 1.80 7.85 18.20
CA ILE A 84 2.29 6.48 18.46
C ILE A 84 1.21 5.41 18.25
N VAL A 85 -0.02 5.65 18.70
CA VAL A 85 -1.13 4.67 18.53
C VAL A 85 -1.47 4.47 17.06
N SER A 86 -1.47 5.55 16.28
CA SER A 86 -1.71 5.51 14.84
C SER A 86 -0.60 4.76 14.11
N ALA A 87 0.66 4.96 14.52
CA ALA A 87 1.82 4.23 14.00
C ALA A 87 1.71 2.72 14.26
N LEU A 88 1.47 2.35 15.52
CA LEU A 88 1.33 0.95 15.94
C LEU A 88 0.22 0.24 15.17
N SER A 89 -0.92 0.90 14.99
CA SER A 89 -2.05 0.38 14.20
C SER A 89 -1.62 0.03 12.76
N GLN A 90 -0.81 0.87 12.11
CA GLN A 90 -0.34 0.56 10.75
C GLN A 90 0.57 -0.67 10.72
N TRP A 91 1.49 -0.79 11.66
CA TRP A 91 2.44 -1.91 11.69
C TRP A 91 1.79 -3.23 12.08
N VAL A 92 0.84 -3.23 13.02
CA VAL A 92 0.05 -4.42 13.35
C VAL A 92 -0.73 -4.93 12.13
N VAL A 93 -1.41 -4.04 11.40
CA VAL A 93 -2.11 -4.43 10.17
C VAL A 93 -1.11 -4.94 9.13
N SER A 94 0.03 -4.27 8.95
CA SER A 94 1.09 -4.70 8.04
C SER A 94 1.58 -6.12 8.37
N LYS A 95 1.83 -6.43 9.65
CA LYS A 95 2.25 -7.77 10.10
C LYS A 95 1.20 -8.84 9.89
N ASN A 96 -0.07 -8.51 10.06
CA ASN A 96 -1.16 -9.44 9.75
C ASN A 96 -1.25 -9.76 8.25
N LEU A 97 -0.85 -8.82 7.38
CA LEU A 97 -0.81 -9.05 5.92
C LEU A 97 0.42 -9.84 5.48
N ARG A 98 1.57 -9.60 6.12
CA ARG A 98 2.82 -10.34 5.89
C ARG A 98 3.53 -10.55 7.21
N ALA A 99 3.48 -11.79 7.69
CA ALA A 99 4.08 -12.19 8.95
C ALA A 99 5.61 -12.28 8.86
N GLU A 100 6.17 -12.77 7.76
CA GLU A 100 7.62 -12.98 7.65
C GLU A 100 8.29 -11.85 6.87
N ASN A 101 9.53 -11.51 7.24
CA ASN A 101 10.36 -10.52 6.55
C ASN A 101 9.67 -9.15 6.37
N ASN A 102 8.91 -8.70 7.38
CA ASN A 102 8.21 -7.42 7.31
C ASN A 102 9.02 -6.32 8.01
N ARG A 103 9.19 -5.16 7.36
CA ARG A 103 9.88 -4.02 7.98
C ARG A 103 9.21 -3.53 9.27
N ALA A 104 7.89 -3.76 9.41
CA ALA A 104 7.14 -3.50 10.64
C ALA A 104 7.73 -4.18 11.89
N ASP A 105 8.45 -5.30 11.72
CA ASP A 105 9.09 -6.04 12.83
C ASP A 105 10.09 -5.25 13.63
N LYS A 106 10.65 -4.19 13.05
CA LYS A 106 11.62 -3.34 13.75
C LYS A 106 10.96 -2.40 14.76
N TYR A 107 9.64 -2.31 14.75
CA TYR A 107 8.88 -1.30 15.47
C TYR A 107 7.77 -1.89 16.37
N LEU A 108 7.63 -3.23 16.38
CA LEU A 108 6.71 -4.01 17.21
C LEU A 108 7.50 -4.87 18.18
#